data_AF-A0A420I3U1-F1
#
_entry.id   AF-A0A420I3U1-F1
#
_cell.length_a   1.000
_cell.length_b   1.000
_cell.length_c   1.000
_cell.angle_alpha   90.00
_cell.angle_beta   90.00
_cell.angle_gamma   90.00
#
_symmetry.space_group_name_H-M   'P 1'
#
loop_
_entity.id
_entity.type
_entity.pdbx_description
1 polymer ?
#
loop_
_entity_poly.entity_id
_entity_poly.type
_entity_poly.pdbx_seq_one_letter_code
_entity_poly.pdbx_strand_id
1 'polypeptide(L)'
;MNDRTDTIQKADWPDFKMPDISKIETFNGEDAESWIESLKLLFTGNNTKIPKSDYSHVLMLTINCKLSRLVKNFMKSQGSVIQKILAKDDATESDVETIIDILTEEYPENDEDDKNLDPRTKLSALAQEKDESLTKYMGRAKSILKDMGARDTTNQSKAMCFSLQIVIKAFIKGLYDNKLAERIL
;
A
#
# COMPACT_ATOMS: atom_id res chain seq x y z
N MET A 1 16.24 -30.84 -45.99
CA MET A 1 15.41 -29.72 -45.50
C MET A 1 14.57 -30.27 -44.36
N ASN A 2 14.97 -30.03 -43.11
CA ASN A 2 14.21 -30.48 -41.94
C ASN A 2 13.18 -29.41 -41.62
N ASP A 3 11.92 -29.75 -41.88
CA ASP A 3 10.74 -28.99 -41.51
C ASP A 3 10.49 -29.21 -40.00
N ARG A 4 11.08 -28.35 -39.17
CA ARG A 4 10.73 -28.26 -37.74
C ARG A 4 9.57 -27.28 -37.64
N THR A 5 8.36 -27.80 -37.83
CA THR A 5 7.16 -27.16 -37.33
C THR A 5 7.18 -27.26 -35.81
N ASP A 6 7.76 -26.23 -35.17
CA ASP A 6 7.62 -25.99 -33.73
C ASP A 6 6.14 -25.88 -33.43
N THR A 7 5.58 -26.99 -32.98
CA THR A 7 4.23 -27.06 -32.46
C THR A 7 4.28 -26.38 -31.10
N ILE A 8 3.96 -25.09 -31.06
CA ILE A 8 3.66 -24.38 -29.82
C ILE A 8 2.42 -25.08 -29.25
N GLN A 9 2.65 -26.07 -28.37
CA GLN A 9 1.61 -26.60 -27.52
C GLN A 9 1.13 -25.44 -26.66
N LYS A 10 -0.05 -24.90 -26.97
CA LYS A 10 -0.82 -24.14 -25.99
C LYS A 10 -1.03 -25.09 -24.83
N ALA A 11 -0.45 -24.77 -23.67
CA ALA A 11 -0.84 -25.41 -22.43
C ALA A 11 -2.33 -25.08 -22.23
N ASP A 12 -3.20 -26.02 -22.61
CA ASP A 12 -4.61 -25.96 -22.23
C ASP A 12 -4.63 -26.18 -20.71
N TRP A 13 -4.96 -25.11 -19.97
CA TRP A 13 -5.25 -25.17 -18.55
C TRP A 13 -6.78 -25.20 -18.39
N PRO A 14 -7.46 -26.35 -18.57
CA PRO A 14 -8.92 -26.43 -18.62
C PRO A 14 -9.63 -25.98 -17.34
N ASP A 15 -8.89 -25.86 -16.23
CA ASP A 15 -9.40 -25.46 -14.93
C ASP A 15 -8.90 -24.09 -14.44
N PHE A 16 -8.05 -23.38 -15.20
CA PHE A 16 -7.62 -22.05 -14.78
C PHE A 16 -8.78 -21.06 -14.87
N LYS A 17 -9.16 -20.46 -13.74
CA LYS A 17 -10.18 -19.43 -13.66
C LYS A 17 -9.68 -18.26 -12.85
N MET A 18 -9.34 -17.18 -13.55
CA MET A 18 -8.87 -15.94 -12.93
C MET A 18 -10.00 -15.28 -12.14
N PRO A 19 -9.72 -14.70 -10.97
CA PRO A 19 -10.67 -13.85 -10.29
C PRO A 19 -11.04 -12.65 -11.17
N ASP A 20 -12.28 -12.18 -11.04
CA ASP A 20 -12.71 -10.95 -11.68
C ASP A 20 -12.10 -9.74 -10.94
N ILE A 21 -10.90 -9.37 -11.35
CA ILE A 21 -10.16 -8.24 -10.76
C ILE A 21 -10.86 -6.90 -10.97
N SER A 22 -11.89 -6.80 -11.81
CA SER A 22 -12.67 -5.56 -11.94
C SER A 22 -13.44 -5.22 -10.66
N LYS A 23 -13.69 -6.22 -9.80
CA LYS A 23 -14.38 -6.07 -8.51
C LYS A 23 -13.54 -5.44 -7.41
N ILE A 24 -12.24 -5.28 -7.64
CA ILE A 24 -11.32 -4.64 -6.69
C ILE A 24 -11.06 -3.23 -7.17
N GLU A 25 -11.26 -2.27 -6.28
CA GLU A 25 -10.96 -0.87 -6.56
C GLU A 25 -9.45 -0.63 -6.66
N THR A 26 -9.09 0.42 -7.39
CA THR A 26 -7.69 0.87 -7.46
C THR A 26 -7.28 1.40 -6.09
N PHE A 27 -6.20 0.87 -5.54
CA PHE A 27 -5.65 1.30 -4.27
C PHE A 27 -5.02 2.70 -4.38
N ASN A 28 -5.61 3.66 -3.68
CA ASN A 28 -5.24 5.06 -3.72
C ASN A 28 -4.51 5.55 -2.44
N GLY A 29 -3.97 4.63 -1.63
CA GLY A 29 -3.33 4.99 -0.36
C GLY A 29 -4.35 5.34 0.72
N GLU A 30 -5.38 4.51 0.83
CA GLU A 30 -6.28 4.45 1.98
C GLU A 30 -5.91 3.23 2.82
N ASP A 31 -6.84 2.66 3.58
CA ASP A 31 -6.60 1.47 4.39
C ASP A 31 -6.08 0.28 3.56
N ALA A 32 -4.79 -0.04 3.70
CA ALA A 32 -4.17 -1.15 2.98
C ALA A 32 -4.67 -2.50 3.49
N GLU A 33 -4.96 -2.65 4.79
CA GLU A 33 -5.36 -3.93 5.37
C GLU A 33 -6.73 -4.35 4.81
N SER A 34 -7.74 -3.48 4.89
CA SER A 34 -9.06 -3.71 4.30
C SER A 34 -9.00 -4.02 2.79
N TRP A 35 -8.13 -3.32 2.06
CA TRP A 35 -7.96 -3.53 0.62
C TRP A 35 -7.27 -4.88 0.31
N ILE A 36 -6.26 -5.25 1.08
CA ILE A 36 -5.56 -6.55 0.97
C ILE A 36 -6.49 -7.72 1.36
N GLU A 37 -7.34 -7.56 2.37
CA GLU A 37 -8.34 -8.57 2.71
C GLU A 37 -9.34 -8.79 1.58
N SER A 38 -9.82 -7.71 0.97
CA SER A 38 -10.70 -7.77 -0.20
C SER A 38 -10.05 -8.54 -1.36
N LEU A 39 -8.76 -8.31 -1.60
CA LEU A 39 -7.97 -9.07 -2.57
C LEU A 39 -7.89 -10.56 -2.21
N LYS A 40 -7.55 -10.88 -0.96
CA LYS A 40 -7.46 -12.28 -0.49
C LYS A 40 -8.79 -13.00 -0.69
N LEU A 41 -9.91 -12.40 -0.29
CA LEU A 41 -11.25 -12.96 -0.46
C LEU A 41 -11.59 -13.23 -1.93
N LEU A 42 -11.23 -12.32 -2.83
CA LEU A 42 -11.44 -12.51 -4.27
C LEU A 42 -10.64 -13.71 -4.80
N PHE A 43 -9.40 -13.88 -4.34
CA PHE A 43 -8.51 -14.95 -4.77
C PHE A 43 -8.85 -16.32 -4.15
N THR A 44 -9.44 -16.35 -2.96
CA THR A 44 -9.91 -17.59 -2.31
C THR A 44 -11.38 -17.93 -2.62
N GLY A 45 -12.08 -17.08 -3.38
CA GLY A 45 -13.50 -17.26 -3.68
C GLY A 45 -13.80 -18.50 -4.53
N ASN A 46 -15.00 -19.07 -4.37
CA ASN A 46 -15.44 -20.32 -5.04
C ASN A 46 -15.38 -20.32 -6.57
N ASN A 47 -15.22 -19.15 -7.19
CA ASN A 47 -15.12 -18.98 -8.64
C ASN A 47 -13.69 -18.77 -9.14
N THR A 48 -12.69 -18.89 -8.27
CA THR A 48 -11.27 -18.74 -8.62
C THR A 48 -10.59 -20.10 -8.57
N LYS A 49 -9.83 -20.41 -9.61
CA LYS A 49 -9.01 -21.63 -9.71
C LYS A 49 -7.65 -21.25 -10.28
N ILE A 50 -6.69 -21.01 -9.40
CA ILE A 50 -5.31 -20.69 -9.76
C ILE A 50 -4.43 -21.82 -9.21
N PRO A 51 -3.52 -22.40 -10.02
CA PRO A 51 -2.53 -23.35 -9.52
C PRO A 51 -1.75 -22.76 -8.34
N LYS A 52 -1.49 -23.56 -7.31
CA LYS A 52 -0.77 -23.08 -6.12
C LYS A 52 0.61 -22.51 -6.47
N SER A 53 1.28 -23.07 -7.49
CA SER A 53 2.56 -22.56 -8.02
C SER A 53 2.48 -21.14 -8.56
N ASP A 54 1.30 -20.73 -9.04
CA ASP A 54 1.13 -19.48 -9.78
C ASP A 54 0.42 -18.42 -8.92
N TYR A 55 -0.07 -18.80 -7.74
CA TYR A 55 -0.88 -17.94 -6.87
C TYR A 55 -0.15 -16.63 -6.52
N SER A 56 1.09 -16.72 -6.04
CA SER A 56 1.89 -15.54 -5.66
C SER A 56 2.16 -14.62 -6.85
N HIS A 57 2.44 -15.20 -8.01
CA HIS A 57 2.65 -14.45 -9.25
C HIS A 57 1.38 -13.69 -9.67
N VAL A 58 0.24 -14.37 -9.76
CA VAL A 58 -1.04 -13.75 -10.17
C VAL A 58 -1.50 -12.70 -9.17
N LEU A 59 -1.27 -12.92 -7.87
CA LEU A 59 -1.58 -11.95 -6.82
C LEU A 59 -0.69 -10.71 -6.94
N MET A 60 0.63 -10.86 -7.13
CA MET A 60 1.55 -9.74 -7.33
C MET A 60 1.19 -8.91 -8.56
N LEU A 61 0.88 -9.57 -9.69
CA LEU A 61 0.41 -8.88 -10.90
C LEU A 61 -0.84 -8.06 -10.61
N THR A 62 -1.79 -8.63 -9.86
CA THR A 62 -3.04 -7.94 -9.53
C THR A 62 -2.79 -6.74 -8.63
N ILE A 63 -1.94 -6.89 -7.60
CA ILE A 63 -1.51 -5.77 -6.75
C ILE A 63 -0.92 -4.67 -7.63
N ASN A 64 0.08 -4.98 -8.44
CA ASN A 64 0.74 -4.00 -9.30
C ASN A 64 -0.23 -3.34 -10.29
N CYS A 65 -1.19 -4.07 -10.85
CA CYS A 65 -2.22 -3.48 -11.73
C CYS A 65 -3.16 -2.53 -10.99
N LYS A 66 -3.47 -2.81 -9.72
CA LYS A 66 -4.44 -2.05 -8.93
C LYS A 66 -3.82 -0.96 -8.06
N LEU A 67 -2.50 -0.83 -7.97
CA LEU A 67 -1.88 0.35 -7.36
C LEU A 67 -2.11 1.59 -8.23
N SER A 68 -2.55 2.68 -7.61
CA SER A 68 -2.61 4.00 -8.25
C SER A 68 -1.22 4.50 -8.66
N ARG A 69 -1.18 5.52 -9.53
CA ARG A 69 0.08 6.15 -9.95
C ARG A 69 0.89 6.70 -8.76
N LEU A 70 0.20 7.27 -7.77
CA LEU A 70 0.85 7.84 -6.59
C LEU A 70 1.50 6.75 -5.73
N VAL A 71 0.76 5.67 -5.44
CA VAL A 71 1.29 4.54 -4.66
C VAL A 71 2.43 3.85 -5.40
N LYS A 72 2.31 3.67 -6.73
CA LYS A 72 3.42 3.13 -7.55
C LYS A 72 4.69 3.96 -7.45
N ASN A 73 4.57 5.29 -7.45
CA ASN A 73 5.73 6.17 -7.32
C ASN A 73 6.36 6.07 -5.93
N PHE A 74 5.53 5.98 -4.88
CA PHE A 74 5.99 5.70 -3.52
C PHE A 74 6.75 4.38 -3.46
N MET A 75 6.18 3.28 -3.96
CA MET A 75 6.85 1.96 -3.95
C MET A 75 8.20 2.00 -4.69
N LYS A 76 8.29 2.74 -5.81
CA LYS A 76 9.55 2.95 -6.51
C LYS A 76 10.57 3.73 -5.67
N SER A 77 10.14 4.65 -4.82
CA SER A 77 11.03 5.40 -3.92
C SER A 77 11.57 4.60 -2.74
N GLN A 78 10.96 3.44 -2.40
CA GLN A 78 11.44 2.56 -1.32
C GLN A 78 12.77 1.86 -1.63
N GLY A 79 13.27 1.97 -2.87
CA GLY A 79 14.60 1.50 -3.25
C GLY A 79 14.59 0.44 -4.36
N SER A 80 15.80 0.03 -4.77
CA SER A 80 15.99 -0.84 -5.93
C SER A 80 15.46 -2.27 -5.73
N VAL A 81 15.40 -2.75 -4.49
CA VAL A 81 14.85 -4.08 -4.16
C VAL A 81 13.35 -4.14 -4.46
N ILE A 82 12.59 -3.14 -4.02
CA ILE A 82 11.14 -3.08 -4.22
C ILE A 82 10.78 -2.91 -5.71
N GLN A 83 11.58 -2.12 -6.44
CA GLN A 83 11.42 -2.00 -7.89
C GLN A 83 11.62 -3.34 -8.60
N LYS A 84 12.62 -4.13 -8.17
CA LYS A 84 12.88 -5.47 -8.72
C LYS A 84 11.75 -6.44 -8.39
N ILE A 85 11.25 -6.42 -7.15
CA ILE A 85 10.13 -7.26 -6.73
C ILE A 85 8.88 -7.00 -7.59
N LEU A 86 8.52 -5.72 -7.79
CA LEU A 86 7.36 -5.35 -8.59
C LEU A 86 7.50 -5.64 -10.10
N ALA A 87 8.73 -5.81 -10.59
CA ALA A 87 9.03 -6.12 -11.97
C ALA A 87 9.32 -7.62 -12.21
N LYS A 88 9.20 -8.45 -11.17
CA LYS A 88 9.56 -9.87 -11.22
C LYS A 88 8.46 -10.70 -11.88
N ASP A 89 8.82 -11.42 -12.93
CA ASP A 89 7.90 -12.31 -13.66
C ASP A 89 7.57 -13.59 -12.86
N ASP A 90 8.32 -13.92 -11.81
CA ASP A 90 8.15 -15.09 -10.96
C ASP A 90 8.10 -14.70 -9.46
N ALA A 91 7.20 -13.78 -9.12
CA ALA A 91 7.03 -13.34 -7.73
C ALA A 91 6.69 -14.51 -6.79
N THR A 92 7.46 -14.60 -5.70
CA THR A 92 7.31 -15.61 -4.65
C THR A 92 6.33 -15.16 -3.56
N GLU A 93 5.96 -16.05 -2.65
CA GLU A 93 5.15 -15.71 -1.47
C GLU A 93 5.82 -14.63 -0.61
N SER A 94 7.12 -14.76 -0.36
CA SER A 94 7.89 -13.75 0.39
C SER A 94 7.96 -12.39 -0.31
N ASP A 95 8.00 -12.38 -1.65
CA ASP A 95 7.94 -11.14 -2.43
C ASP A 95 6.57 -10.43 -2.22
N VAL A 96 5.48 -11.19 -2.22
CA VAL A 96 4.12 -10.67 -1.97
C VAL A 96 4.00 -10.14 -0.55
N GLU A 97 4.46 -10.90 0.45
CA GLU A 97 4.45 -10.49 1.86
C GLU A 97 5.21 -9.18 2.06
N THR A 98 6.41 -9.06 1.47
CA THR A 98 7.21 -7.83 1.54
C THR A 98 6.44 -6.61 1.02
N ILE A 99 5.70 -6.76 -0.09
CA ILE A 99 4.91 -5.66 -0.66
C ILE A 99 3.70 -5.34 0.21
N ILE A 100 3.03 -6.35 0.76
CA ILE A 100 1.91 -6.15 1.69
C ILE A 100 2.39 -5.40 2.93
N ASP A 101 3.49 -5.83 3.55
CA ASP A 101 4.04 -5.21 4.76
C ASP A 101 4.33 -3.72 4.56
N ILE A 102 4.95 -3.37 3.42
CA ILE A 102 5.24 -1.97 3.07
C ILE A 102 3.95 -1.17 2.89
N LEU A 103 2.94 -1.74 2.24
CA LEU A 103 1.66 -1.06 2.05
C LEU A 103 0.94 -0.86 3.37
N THR A 104 0.92 -1.86 4.25
CA THR A 104 0.29 -1.76 5.59
C THR A 104 1.05 -0.84 6.53
N GLU A 105 2.37 -0.75 6.40
CA GLU A 105 3.18 0.17 7.21
C GLU A 105 2.99 1.63 6.76
N GLU A 106 2.94 1.89 5.46
CA GLU A 106 2.72 3.24 4.92
C GLU A 106 1.26 3.69 5.03
N TYR A 107 0.32 2.75 4.88
CA TYR A 107 -1.11 3.00 4.87
C TYR A 107 -1.85 2.10 5.86
N PRO A 108 -1.62 2.30 7.17
CA PRO A 108 -2.21 1.47 8.21
C PRO A 108 -3.74 1.57 8.23
N GLU A 109 -4.40 0.54 8.76
CA GLU A 109 -5.81 0.63 9.10
C GLU A 109 -6.04 1.81 10.05
N ASN A 110 -7.03 2.63 9.75
CA ASN A 110 -7.50 3.61 10.71
C ASN A 110 -8.40 2.87 11.70
N ASP A 111 -8.01 2.84 12.98
CA ASP A 111 -8.82 2.28 14.07
C ASP A 111 -10.27 2.76 13.94
N GLU A 112 -11.26 1.86 14.07
CA GLU A 112 -12.68 2.24 13.91
C GLU A 112 -13.13 3.28 14.95
N ASP A 113 -12.55 3.23 16.15
CA ASP A 113 -12.73 4.26 17.18
C ASP A 113 -12.19 5.63 16.72
N ASP A 114 -11.10 5.61 15.94
CA ASP A 114 -10.46 6.79 15.37
C ASP A 114 -11.24 7.31 14.15
N LYS A 115 -11.92 6.45 13.37
CA LYS A 115 -12.75 6.88 12.21
C LYS A 115 -13.85 7.89 12.60
N ASN A 116 -14.30 7.90 13.86
CA ASN A 116 -15.33 8.81 14.36
C ASN A 116 -14.78 10.09 15.03
N LEU A 117 -13.46 10.20 15.22
CA LEU A 117 -12.84 11.36 15.87
C LEU A 117 -12.59 12.49 14.86
N ASP A 118 -12.86 13.73 15.31
CA ASP A 118 -12.47 14.92 14.55
C ASP A 118 -10.96 14.92 14.30
N PRO A 119 -10.46 15.26 13.09
CA PRO A 119 -9.04 15.20 12.77
C PRO A 119 -8.15 16.04 13.69
N ARG A 120 -8.68 17.11 14.31
CA ARG A 120 -7.91 17.91 15.28
C ARG A 120 -7.73 17.16 16.59
N THR A 121 -8.71 16.34 16.99
CA THR A 121 -8.60 15.46 18.17
C THR A 121 -7.52 14.40 17.92
N LYS A 122 -7.55 13.73 16.76
CA LYS A 122 -6.49 12.79 16.35
C LYS A 122 -5.11 13.43 16.40
N LEU A 123 -5.01 14.65 15.85
CA LEU A 123 -3.76 15.38 15.82
C LEU A 123 -3.24 15.75 17.20
N SER A 124 -4.12 16.09 18.14
CA SER A 124 -3.74 16.39 19.52
C SER A 124 -3.23 15.17 20.29
N ALA A 125 -3.68 13.97 19.91
CA ALA A 125 -3.28 12.70 20.49
C ALA A 125 -2.10 12.03 19.76
N LEU A 126 -1.62 12.59 18.64
CA LEU A 126 -0.57 12.00 17.82
C LEU A 126 0.76 11.94 18.58
N ALA A 127 1.15 10.74 19.00
CA ALA A 127 2.44 10.45 19.63
C ALA A 127 2.95 9.09 19.13
N GLN A 128 4.25 9.02 18.84
CA GLN A 128 4.93 7.80 18.43
C GLN A 128 5.03 6.85 19.61
N GLU A 129 4.61 5.60 19.43
CA GLU A 129 4.79 4.59 20.45
C GLU A 129 6.26 4.10 20.50
N LYS A 130 6.67 3.57 21.64
CA LYS A 130 8.06 3.13 21.87
C LYS A 130 8.55 2.11 20.82
N ASP A 131 7.67 1.19 20.43
CA ASP A 131 7.98 0.09 19.53
C ASP A 131 7.45 0.34 18.10
N GLU A 132 6.96 1.54 17.81
CA GLU A 132 6.44 1.92 16.51
C GLU A 132 7.54 2.45 15.59
N SER A 133 7.58 1.94 14.36
CA SER A 133 8.51 2.42 13.34
C SER A 133 8.20 3.87 12.92
N LEU A 134 9.22 4.60 12.45
CA LEU A 134 9.03 5.96 11.97
C LEU A 134 8.09 6.02 10.76
N THR A 135 8.12 5.00 9.91
CA THR A 135 7.24 4.90 8.72
C THR A 135 5.78 4.76 9.15
N LYS A 136 5.48 3.84 10.08
CA LYS A 136 4.12 3.65 10.61
C LYS A 136 3.61 4.92 11.28
N TYR A 137 4.45 5.57 12.09
CA TYR A 137 4.11 6.84 12.72
C TYR A 137 3.84 7.94 11.68
N MET A 138 4.67 8.02 10.63
CA MET A 138 4.46 8.95 9.51
C MET A 138 3.18 8.64 8.73
N GLY A 139 2.83 7.36 8.56
CA GLY A 139 1.56 6.90 7.98
C GLY A 139 0.35 7.46 8.72
N ARG A 140 0.33 7.36 10.05
CA ARG A 140 -0.72 7.96 10.89
C ARG A 140 -0.82 9.48 10.71
N ALA A 141 0.32 10.18 10.71
CA ALA A 141 0.34 11.63 10.46
C ALA A 141 -0.18 12.02 9.07
N LYS A 142 0.15 11.25 8.03
CA LYS A 142 -0.38 11.44 6.67
C LYS A 142 -1.89 11.17 6.59
N SER A 143 -2.39 10.16 7.30
CA SER A 143 -3.82 9.86 7.40
C SER A 143 -4.59 11.04 7.99
N ILE A 144 -4.12 11.60 9.11
CA ILE A 144 -4.72 12.80 9.72
C ILE A 144 -4.68 13.99 8.75
N LEU A 145 -3.56 14.20 8.06
CA LEU A 145 -3.44 15.27 7.08
C LEU A 145 -4.45 15.12 5.92
N LYS A 146 -4.69 13.88 5.46
CA LYS A 146 -5.70 13.54 4.43
C LYS A 146 -7.12 13.81 4.95
N ASP A 147 -7.41 13.45 6.19
CA ASP A 147 -8.70 13.72 6.86
C ASP A 147 -8.95 15.23 7.00
N MET A 148 -7.89 16.03 7.19
CA MET A 148 -7.95 17.49 7.19
C MET A 148 -8.14 18.12 5.78
N GLY A 149 -8.32 17.30 4.74
CA GLY A 149 -8.63 17.74 3.38
C GLY A 149 -7.42 17.92 2.47
N ALA A 150 -6.23 17.46 2.87
CA ALA A 150 -5.06 17.49 2.01
C ALA A 150 -5.09 16.33 1.00
N ARG A 151 -5.95 16.42 -0.01
CA ARG A 151 -6.10 15.38 -1.04
C ARG A 151 -5.29 15.62 -2.31
N ASP A 152 -4.71 16.81 -2.50
CA ASP A 152 -4.10 17.15 -3.79
C ASP A 152 -2.92 18.13 -3.68
N THR A 153 -1.70 17.63 -3.73
CA THR A 153 -0.48 18.47 -3.67
C THR A 153 -0.21 19.25 -4.95
N THR A 154 -1.02 19.07 -6.00
CA THR A 154 -0.82 19.75 -7.30
C THR A 154 -1.35 21.18 -7.33
N ASN A 155 -2.28 21.54 -6.43
CA ASN A 155 -2.77 22.91 -6.23
C ASN A 155 -2.79 23.26 -4.74
N GLN A 156 -1.60 23.59 -4.20
CA GLN A 156 -1.45 23.94 -2.79
C GLN A 156 -2.14 25.28 -2.48
N SER A 157 -3.36 25.23 -1.96
CA SER A 157 -4.01 26.40 -1.36
C SER A 157 -3.28 26.79 -0.07
N LYS A 158 -3.34 28.08 0.32
CA LYS A 158 -2.74 28.55 1.59
C LYS A 158 -3.25 27.76 2.83
N ALA A 159 -4.49 27.29 2.79
CA ALA A 159 -5.09 26.46 3.85
C ALA A 159 -4.45 25.06 3.93
N MET A 160 -4.01 24.50 2.81
CA MET A 160 -3.26 23.24 2.77
C MET A 160 -1.87 23.41 3.39
N CYS A 161 -1.16 24.51 3.06
CA CYS A 161 0.14 24.81 3.67
C CYS A 161 0.04 24.98 5.19
N PHE A 162 -1.03 25.60 5.68
CA PHE A 162 -1.26 25.77 7.12
C PHE A 162 -1.53 24.43 7.82
N SER A 163 -2.40 23.59 7.25
CA SER A 163 -2.70 22.27 7.80
C SER A 163 -1.46 21.37 7.84
N LEU A 164 -0.65 21.39 6.76
CA LEU A 164 0.63 20.69 6.71
C LEU A 164 1.59 21.15 7.81
N GLN A 165 1.71 22.46 8.03
CA GLN A 165 2.57 22.99 9.10
C GLN A 165 2.13 22.57 10.50
N ILE A 166 0.83 22.54 10.77
CA ILE A 166 0.31 22.06 12.07
C ILE A 166 0.62 20.57 12.23
N VAL A 167 0.39 19.78 11.19
CA VAL A 167 0.65 18.33 11.25
C VAL A 167 2.14 18.03 11.44
N ILE A 168 3.02 18.71 10.71
CA ILE A 168 4.48 18.56 10.89
C ILE A 168 4.91 18.89 12.32
N LYS A 169 4.39 19.98 12.91
CA LYS A 169 4.73 20.36 14.28
C LYS A 169 4.24 19.32 15.30
N ALA A 170 3.03 18.80 15.13
CA ALA A 170 2.50 17.74 15.98
C ALA A 170 3.33 16.45 15.85
N PHE A 171 3.66 16.06 14.62
CA PHE A 171 4.51 14.91 14.33
C PHE A 171 5.88 15.01 15.01
N ILE A 172 6.59 16.14 14.85
CA ILE A 172 7.91 16.31 15.48
C ILE A 172 7.80 16.28 17.00
N LYS A 173 6.78 16.93 17.57
CA LYS A 173 6.55 16.97 19.03
C LYS A 173 6.21 15.59 19.59
N GLY A 174 5.54 14.75 18.82
CA GLY A 174 5.12 13.42 19.22
C GLY A 174 6.17 12.33 18.98
N LEU A 175 7.33 12.63 18.40
CA LEU A 175 8.41 11.66 18.21
C LEU A 175 8.86 11.06 19.56
N TYR A 176 9.05 9.75 19.60
CA TYR A 176 9.53 9.06 20.79
C TYR A 176 10.99 9.41 21.08
N ASP A 177 11.79 9.61 20.02
CA ASP A 177 13.18 10.07 20.13
C ASP A 177 13.25 11.59 20.25
N ASN A 178 13.29 12.07 21.50
CA ASN A 178 13.44 13.50 21.81
C ASN A 178 14.71 14.12 21.21
N LYS A 179 15.79 13.36 21.04
CA LYS A 179 17.03 13.88 20.42
C LYS A 179 16.87 14.08 18.92
N LEU A 180 16.10 13.22 18.27
CA LEU A 180 15.73 13.41 16.87
C LEU A 180 14.80 14.61 16.72
N ALA A 181 13.83 14.78 17.63
CA ALA A 181 12.94 15.93 17.64
C ALA A 181 13.70 17.27 17.77
N GLU A 182 14.68 17.35 18.70
CA GLU A 182 15.53 18.53 18.90
C GLU A 182 16.42 18.87 17.71
N ARG A 183 16.75 17.91 16.85
CA ARG A 183 17.58 18.13 15.64
C ARG A 183 16.78 18.65 14.44
N ILE A 184 15.48 18.40 14.43
CA ILE A 184 14.59 18.76 13.32
C ILE A 184 13.98 20.17 13.53
N LEU A 185 13.83 20.60 14.79
CA LEU A 185 13.38 21.94 15.18
C LEU A 185 14.48 23.00 15.04
#